data_AF-A0A4V1WEY6-F1
#
_entry.id   AF-A0A4V1WEY6-F1
#
_cell.length_a   1.000
_cell.length_b   1.000
_cell.length_c   1.000
_cell.angle_alpha   90.00
_cell.angle_beta   90.00
_cell.angle_gamma   90.00
#
_symmetry.space_group_name_H-M   'P 1'
#
loop_
_entity.id
_entity.type
_entity.pdbx_description
1 polymer ?
#
loop_
_entity_poly.entity_id
_entity_poly.type
_entity_poly.pdbx_seq_one_letter_code
_entity_poly.pdbx_strand_id
1 'polypeptide(L)'
;MELLIIYIGFLLAAYAVIGNDVIQTLGTFLTSNSKTHWAILWAFASAILAATLFYGWYFHGGDVSYQRLDKISLPETIKWWHLIAPLSLLIITRFGIPVSTTFMILSVFSSQQIIEKMILKSVYGYGLSVVSAFLLYLIIAKSLESKKSINKVNRTNQKKFWIVAQWGSTAFLWSQWLIQDFANIYVFLPRQLSLFELLGSLAVLLTIMAYIFKNRGGKIQEIVNQKVNTQNIRSATIIDLCYGIILFLYGNYNSVPMSTTWTFVGILAGREIAINYLLNKKKLKNSYKLIAKDFAKVNIGLALSIFIVYLIQLIKNF
;
A
#
# COMPACT_ATOMS: atom_id res chain seq x y z
N MET A 1 -4.53 32.05 -2.58
CA MET A 1 -3.62 31.26 -3.43
C MET A 1 -3.08 30.06 -2.68
N GLU A 2 -2.49 30.23 -1.50
CA GLU A 2 -1.93 29.12 -0.71
C GLU A 2 -2.96 28.07 -0.27
N LEU A 3 -4.12 28.49 0.26
CA LEU A 3 -5.19 27.56 0.65
C LEU A 3 -5.66 26.67 -0.52
N LEU A 4 -5.68 27.23 -1.74
CA LEU A 4 -6.00 26.48 -2.94
C LEU A 4 -4.92 25.42 -3.25
N ILE A 5 -3.64 25.77 -3.09
CA ILE A 5 -2.53 24.82 -3.28
C ILE A 5 -2.60 23.71 -2.23
N ILE A 6 -2.94 24.01 -0.98
CA ILE A 6 -3.13 23.03 0.09
C ILE A 6 -4.21 22.02 -0.27
N TYR A 7 -5.41 22.49 -0.63
CA TYR A 7 -6.52 21.59 -0.95
C TYR A 7 -6.30 20.82 -2.25
N ILE A 8 -5.72 21.45 -3.28
CA ILE A 8 -5.33 20.73 -4.51
C ILE A 8 -4.25 19.68 -4.19
N GLY A 9 -3.26 20.03 -3.37
CA GLY A 9 -2.20 19.13 -2.94
C GLY A 9 -2.75 17.93 -2.19
N PHE A 10 -3.67 18.15 -1.25
CA PHE A 10 -4.39 17.09 -0.56
C PHE A 10 -5.20 16.21 -1.51
N LEU A 11 -5.99 16.78 -2.43
CA LEU A 11 -6.78 16.03 -3.39
C LEU A 11 -5.90 15.17 -4.31
N LEU A 12 -4.81 15.73 -4.82
CA LEU A 12 -3.84 15.02 -5.65
C LEU A 12 -3.14 13.91 -4.87
N ALA A 13 -2.67 14.20 -3.65
CA ALA A 13 -2.01 13.22 -2.79
C ALA A 13 -2.97 12.08 -2.42
N ALA A 14 -4.19 12.39 -1.98
CA ALA A 14 -5.22 11.40 -1.68
C ALA A 14 -5.49 10.48 -2.87
N TYR A 15 -5.72 11.05 -4.05
CA TYR A 15 -6.01 10.25 -5.24
C TYR A 15 -4.80 9.43 -5.71
N ALA A 16 -3.60 10.02 -5.71
CA ALA A 16 -2.39 9.37 -6.19
C ALA A 16 -1.93 8.24 -5.24
N VAL A 17 -1.97 8.47 -3.92
CA VAL A 17 -1.58 7.47 -2.91
C VAL A 17 -2.55 6.30 -2.92
N ILE A 18 -3.86 6.58 -2.78
CA ILE A 18 -4.89 5.54 -2.79
C ILE A 18 -4.87 4.81 -4.13
N GLY A 19 -4.77 5.53 -5.26
CA GLY A 19 -4.71 4.92 -6.59
C GLY A 19 -3.50 4.00 -6.81
N ASN A 20 -2.34 4.32 -6.24
CA ASN A 20 -1.12 3.50 -6.34
C ASN A 20 -1.18 2.25 -5.46
N ASP A 21 -1.64 2.42 -4.21
CA ASP A 21 -1.41 1.43 -3.15
C ASP A 21 -2.65 0.63 -2.74
N VAL A 22 -3.88 1.07 -3.07
CA VAL A 22 -5.11 0.29 -2.80
C VAL A 22 -5.03 -1.11 -3.38
N ILE A 23 -4.34 -1.29 -4.50
CA ILE A 23 -4.25 -2.61 -5.14
C ILE A 23 -3.26 -3.51 -4.42
N GLN A 24 -2.25 -2.95 -3.76
CA GLN A 24 -1.29 -3.73 -2.98
C GLN A 24 -1.94 -4.29 -1.71
N THR A 25 -2.98 -3.62 -1.20
CA THR A 25 -3.63 -3.95 0.08
C THR A 25 -5.01 -4.59 -0.07
N LEU A 26 -5.81 -4.10 -1.02
CA LEU A 26 -7.17 -4.56 -1.30
C LEU A 26 -7.26 -5.35 -2.61
N GLY A 27 -6.17 -5.46 -3.39
CA GLY A 27 -6.21 -6.19 -4.66
C GLY A 27 -6.52 -7.67 -4.51
N THR A 28 -5.94 -8.35 -3.51
CA THR A 28 -6.25 -9.74 -3.14
C THR A 28 -7.71 -9.90 -2.71
N PHE A 29 -8.24 -8.94 -1.95
CA PHE A 29 -9.64 -8.86 -1.56
C PHE A 29 -10.58 -8.72 -2.76
N LEU A 30 -10.31 -7.79 -3.67
CA LEU A 30 -11.08 -7.56 -4.89
C LEU A 30 -11.08 -8.78 -5.81
N THR A 31 -9.92 -9.44 -5.96
CA THR A 31 -9.78 -10.62 -6.83
C THR A 31 -10.49 -11.84 -6.25
N SER A 32 -10.30 -12.12 -4.95
CA SER A 32 -10.92 -13.27 -4.29
C SER A 32 -12.43 -13.11 -4.06
N ASN A 33 -12.93 -11.88 -4.01
CA ASN A 33 -14.35 -11.54 -3.88
C ASN A 33 -14.94 -10.96 -5.19
N SER A 34 -14.39 -11.31 -6.35
CA SER A 34 -14.80 -10.75 -7.66
C SER A 34 -16.28 -10.94 -8.04
N LYS A 35 -16.99 -11.86 -7.37
CA LYS A 35 -18.44 -12.08 -7.52
C LYS A 35 -19.31 -11.18 -6.64
N THR A 36 -18.74 -10.60 -5.59
CA THR A 36 -19.43 -9.69 -4.68
C THR A 36 -19.58 -8.33 -5.34
N HIS A 37 -20.72 -7.68 -5.11
CA HIS A 37 -20.97 -6.35 -5.67
C HIS A 37 -19.97 -5.33 -5.11
N TRP A 38 -19.44 -4.45 -5.97
CA TRP A 38 -18.37 -3.51 -5.61
C TRP A 38 -18.76 -2.59 -4.45
N ALA A 39 -20.04 -2.19 -4.34
CA ALA A 39 -20.50 -1.32 -3.26
C ALA A 39 -20.41 -1.98 -1.88
N ILE A 40 -20.56 -3.31 -1.79
CA ILE A 40 -20.39 -4.04 -0.52
C ILE A 40 -18.91 -4.07 -0.12
N LEU A 41 -18.05 -4.38 -1.09
CA LEU A 41 -16.60 -4.39 -0.87
C LEU A 41 -16.08 -3.00 -0.49
N TRP A 42 -16.63 -1.96 -1.15
CA TRP A 42 -16.36 -0.56 -0.83
C TRP A 42 -16.84 -0.22 0.57
N ALA A 43 -18.10 -0.47 0.92
CA ALA A 43 -18.66 -0.15 2.23
C ALA A 43 -17.85 -0.79 3.37
N PHE A 44 -17.40 -2.03 3.19
CA PHE A 44 -16.52 -2.70 4.13
C PHE A 44 -15.17 -1.98 4.31
N ALA A 45 -14.46 -1.73 3.20
CA ALA A 45 -13.16 -1.05 3.25
C ALA A 45 -13.26 0.41 3.73
N SER A 46 -14.36 1.07 3.42
CA SER A 46 -14.72 2.42 3.86
C SER A 46 -15.01 2.50 5.35
N ALA A 47 -15.69 1.51 5.93
CA ALA A 47 -15.93 1.45 7.36
C ALA A 47 -14.61 1.33 8.13
N ILE A 48 -13.68 0.50 7.65
CA ILE A 48 -12.33 0.37 8.24
C ILE A 48 -11.55 1.67 8.08
N LEU A 49 -11.61 2.32 6.91
CA LEU A 49 -10.95 3.61 6.69
C LEU A 49 -11.47 4.66 7.67
N ALA A 50 -12.79 4.81 7.78
CA ALA A 50 -13.41 5.76 8.70
C ALA A 50 -12.99 5.45 10.14
N ALA A 51 -13.11 4.20 10.59
CA ALA A 51 -12.73 3.80 11.94
C ALA A 51 -11.27 4.09 12.26
N THR A 52 -10.35 3.78 11.32
CA THR A 52 -8.91 4.06 11.48
C THR A 52 -8.66 5.56 11.53
N LEU A 53 -9.29 6.34 10.65
CA LEU A 53 -9.13 7.79 10.61
C LEU A 53 -9.63 8.46 11.90
N PHE A 54 -10.82 8.10 12.36
CA PHE A 54 -11.39 8.62 13.62
C PHE A 54 -10.57 8.20 14.83
N TYR A 55 -10.09 6.96 14.87
CA TYR A 55 -9.22 6.48 15.94
C TYR A 55 -7.95 7.33 16.02
N GLY A 56 -7.26 7.53 14.89
CA GLY A 56 -6.05 8.35 14.83
C GLY A 56 -6.32 9.77 15.34
N TRP A 57 -7.33 10.42 14.78
CA TRP A 57 -7.73 11.78 15.16
C TRP A 57 -8.03 11.93 16.66
N TYR A 58 -8.80 11.00 17.23
CA TYR A 58 -9.22 11.07 18.63
C TYR A 58 -8.06 10.83 19.61
N PHE A 59 -7.24 9.80 19.36
CA PHE A 59 -6.17 9.42 20.29
C PHE A 59 -4.87 10.22 20.14
N HIS A 60 -4.69 10.93 19.01
CA HIS A 60 -3.52 11.76 18.75
C HIS A 60 -3.84 13.25 18.70
N GLY A 61 -4.90 13.70 19.38
CA GLY A 61 -5.18 15.12 19.60
C GLY A 61 -5.42 15.91 18.31
N GLY A 62 -6.10 15.30 17.34
CA GLY A 62 -6.39 15.88 16.03
C GLY A 62 -5.47 15.42 14.90
N ASP A 63 -4.39 14.69 15.19
CA ASP A 63 -3.46 14.15 14.18
C ASP A 63 -3.93 12.79 13.63
N VAL A 64 -4.13 12.71 12.32
CA VAL A 64 -4.49 11.47 11.62
C VAL A 64 -3.29 10.73 11.05
N SER A 65 -2.09 11.32 11.08
CA SER A 65 -0.86 10.72 10.57
C SER A 65 -0.22 9.72 11.53
N TYR A 66 -0.83 9.51 12.70
CA TYR A 66 -0.29 8.63 13.75
C TYR A 66 1.18 8.98 14.05
N GLN A 67 1.48 10.27 14.26
CA GLN A 67 2.79 10.80 14.66
C GLN A 67 3.92 10.57 13.63
N ARG A 68 3.60 10.08 12.43
CA ARG A 68 4.61 9.84 11.38
C ARG A 68 5.13 11.11 10.74
N LEU A 69 4.38 12.20 10.90
CA LEU A 69 4.77 13.50 10.42
C LEU A 69 5.48 14.35 11.49
N ASP A 70 5.71 13.84 12.70
CA ASP A 70 6.39 14.57 13.78
C ASP A 70 7.80 15.04 13.38
N LYS A 71 8.49 14.23 12.57
CA LYS A 71 9.83 14.52 12.07
C LYS A 71 9.83 15.31 10.76
N ILE A 72 8.67 15.48 10.14
CA ILE A 72 8.50 16.15 8.85
C ILE A 72 7.79 17.47 9.13
N SER A 73 8.56 18.55 9.22
CA SER A 73 7.99 19.88 9.44
C SER A 73 7.16 20.29 8.23
N LEU A 74 5.92 20.73 8.49
CA LEU A 74 5.16 21.48 7.50
C LEU A 74 5.91 22.79 7.24
N PRO A 75 6.23 23.12 5.98
CA PRO A 75 6.84 24.40 5.66
C PRO A 75 5.88 25.54 6.01
N GLU A 76 6.43 26.69 6.43
CA GLU A 76 5.64 27.89 6.74
C GLU A 76 4.77 28.33 5.57
N THR A 77 5.25 28.11 4.33
CA THR A 77 4.49 28.37 3.12
C THR A 77 4.52 27.20 2.15
N ILE A 78 3.36 26.70 1.72
CA ILE A 78 3.27 25.66 0.69
C ILE A 78 3.27 26.32 -0.69
N LYS A 79 4.37 26.12 -1.42
CA LYS A 79 4.57 26.62 -2.79
C LYS A 79 4.01 25.66 -3.85
N TRP A 80 3.71 26.18 -5.04
CA TRP A 80 3.11 25.42 -6.16
C TRP A 80 3.91 24.17 -6.57
N TRP A 81 5.24 24.20 -6.45
CA TRP A 81 6.10 23.07 -6.82
C TRP A 81 5.93 21.86 -5.91
N HIS A 82 5.33 21.99 -4.72
CA HIS A 82 4.95 20.83 -3.90
C HIS A 82 3.92 19.94 -4.60
N LEU A 83 3.14 20.49 -5.53
CA LEU A 83 2.14 19.75 -6.30
C LEU A 83 2.78 18.81 -7.35
N ILE A 84 4.06 19.02 -7.72
CA ILE A 84 4.75 18.23 -8.74
C ILE A 84 4.80 16.76 -8.32
N ALA A 85 5.16 16.46 -7.07
CA ALA A 85 5.26 15.08 -6.58
C ALA A 85 3.92 14.30 -6.67
N PRO A 86 2.81 14.75 -6.07
CA PRO A 86 1.55 14.02 -6.17
C PRO A 86 0.99 13.98 -7.61
N LEU A 87 1.22 15.04 -8.42
CA LEU A 87 0.83 15.05 -9.83
C LEU A 87 1.62 14.01 -10.65
N SER A 88 2.94 13.95 -10.48
CA SER A 88 3.78 12.97 -11.16
C SER A 88 3.43 11.55 -10.73
N LEU A 89 3.11 11.33 -9.45
CA LEU A 89 2.65 10.02 -8.96
C LEU A 89 1.36 9.59 -9.66
N LEU A 90 0.40 10.51 -9.83
CA LEU A 90 -0.85 10.28 -10.57
C LEU A 90 -0.59 9.91 -12.04
N ILE A 91 0.39 10.55 -12.67
CA ILE A 91 0.78 10.24 -14.05
C ILE A 91 1.42 8.85 -14.13
N ILE A 92 2.39 8.56 -13.26
CA ILE A 92 3.14 7.29 -13.28
C ILE A 92 2.22 6.10 -12.98
N THR A 93 1.29 6.25 -12.03
CA THR A 93 0.30 5.20 -11.70
C THR A 93 -0.56 4.80 -12.89
N ARG A 94 -0.87 5.70 -13.83
CA ARG A 94 -1.61 5.36 -15.06
C ARG A 94 -0.84 4.41 -15.98
N PHE A 95 0.49 4.39 -15.90
CA PHE A 95 1.35 3.45 -16.64
C PHE A 95 1.51 2.10 -15.94
N GLY A 96 0.96 1.94 -14.73
CA GLY A 96 1.04 0.69 -13.98
C GLY A 96 2.43 0.40 -13.42
N ILE A 97 3.25 1.44 -13.21
CA ILE A 97 4.55 1.35 -12.55
C ILE A 97 4.30 1.56 -11.05
N PRO A 98 4.56 0.56 -10.19
CA PRO A 98 4.44 0.74 -8.74
C PRO A 98 5.54 1.67 -8.25
N VAL A 99 5.15 2.76 -7.59
CA VAL A 99 6.07 3.75 -7.04
C VAL A 99 5.93 3.80 -5.52
N SER A 100 7.02 4.07 -4.81
CA SER A 100 6.97 4.36 -3.38
C SER A 100 6.34 5.72 -3.14
N THR A 101 5.06 5.73 -2.79
CA THR A 101 4.25 6.93 -2.47
C THR A 101 4.89 7.73 -1.33
N THR A 102 5.27 7.04 -0.25
CA THR A 102 5.99 7.58 0.89
C THR A 102 7.24 8.34 0.47
N PHE A 103 8.08 7.71 -0.36
CA PHE A 103 9.31 8.34 -0.81
C PHE A 103 9.02 9.54 -1.72
N MET A 104 8.12 9.40 -2.68
CA MET A 104 7.86 10.43 -3.67
C MET A 104 7.23 11.69 -3.06
N ILE A 105 6.24 11.53 -2.18
CA ILE A 105 5.51 12.67 -1.60
C ILE A 105 6.30 13.27 -0.44
N LEU A 106 6.69 12.47 0.54
CA LEU A 106 7.27 13.01 1.77
C LEU A 106 8.68 13.54 1.57
N SER A 107 9.44 13.08 0.57
CA SER A 107 10.78 13.62 0.31
C SER A 107 10.77 15.10 -0.05
N VAL A 108 9.68 15.60 -0.62
CA VAL A 108 9.54 17.03 -0.95
C VAL A 108 9.45 17.90 0.32
N PHE A 109 8.91 17.33 1.40
CA PHE A 109 8.72 17.99 2.70
C PHE A 109 9.82 17.64 3.73
N SER A 110 10.74 16.74 3.37
CA SER A 110 11.70 16.16 4.31
C SER A 110 13.11 16.69 4.09
N SER A 111 13.91 16.71 5.17
CA SER A 111 15.35 16.93 5.06
C SER A 111 16.06 15.74 4.43
N GLN A 112 17.24 15.97 3.84
CA GLN A 112 18.05 14.91 3.24
C GLN A 112 18.31 13.75 4.21
N GLN A 113 18.58 14.05 5.48
CA GLN A 113 18.82 13.02 6.51
C GLN A 113 17.57 12.13 6.74
N ILE A 114 16.37 12.69 6.66
CA ILE A 114 15.12 11.91 6.79
C ILE A 114 14.91 11.06 5.55
N ILE A 115 15.15 11.62 4.36
CA ILE A 115 15.05 10.89 3.09
C ILE A 115 15.96 9.65 3.09
N GLU A 116 17.21 9.81 3.49
CA GLU A 116 18.17 8.69 3.60
C GLU A 116 17.67 7.61 4.57
N LYS A 117 17.15 8.00 5.73
CA LYS A 117 16.56 7.06 6.70
C LYS A 117 15.34 6.33 6.13
N MET A 118 14.49 7.01 5.37
CA MET A 118 13.32 6.41 4.72
C MET A 118 13.73 5.41 3.62
N ILE A 119 14.75 5.74 2.82
CA ILE A 119 15.32 4.82 1.81
C ILE A 119 15.85 3.56 2.51
N LEU A 120 16.73 3.73 3.49
CA LEU A 120 17.33 2.62 4.23
C LEU A 120 16.25 1.72 4.86
N LYS A 121 15.29 2.32 5.57
CA LYS A 121 14.16 1.58 6.18
C LYS A 121 13.37 0.78 5.13
N SER A 122 13.15 1.36 3.94
CA SER A 122 12.44 0.69 2.84
C SER A 122 13.23 -0.49 2.24
N VAL A 123 14.54 -0.35 2.05
CA VAL A 123 15.41 -1.44 1.55
C VAL A 123 15.51 -2.57 2.57
N TYR A 124 15.70 -2.26 3.86
CA TYR A 124 15.70 -3.27 4.92
C TYR A 124 14.36 -4.00 5.00
N GLY A 125 13.26 -3.26 4.91
CA GLY A 125 11.93 -3.85 4.91
C GLY A 125 11.65 -4.74 3.71
N TYR A 126 12.16 -4.41 2.52
CA TYR A 126 12.13 -5.31 1.37
C TYR A 126 12.88 -6.62 1.70
N GLY A 127 14.14 -6.52 2.12
CA GLY A 127 14.97 -7.68 2.42
C GLY A 127 14.33 -8.61 3.45
N LEU A 128 13.86 -8.06 4.58
CA LEU A 128 13.19 -8.87 5.60
C LEU A 128 11.89 -9.47 5.07
N SER A 129 11.09 -8.71 4.33
CA SER A 129 9.83 -9.22 3.79
C SER A 129 10.02 -10.40 2.84
N VAL A 130 11.07 -10.39 2.01
CA VAL A 130 11.45 -11.54 1.16
C VAL A 130 11.79 -12.74 2.02
N VAL A 131 12.67 -12.57 3.02
CA VAL A 131 13.14 -13.66 3.88
C VAL A 131 11.99 -14.24 4.71
N SER A 132 11.23 -13.38 5.40
CA SER A 132 10.11 -13.77 6.24
C SER A 132 9.01 -14.48 5.42
N ALA A 133 8.64 -13.94 4.25
CA ALA A 133 7.67 -14.60 3.38
C ALA A 133 8.21 -15.93 2.85
N PHE A 134 9.48 -16.00 2.44
CA PHE A 134 10.08 -17.24 1.97
C PHE A 134 10.05 -18.33 3.05
N LEU A 135 10.52 -18.03 4.27
CA LEU A 135 10.55 -18.97 5.39
C LEU A 135 9.14 -19.41 5.79
N LEU A 136 8.20 -18.48 5.89
CA LEU A 136 6.81 -18.80 6.19
C LEU A 136 6.24 -19.76 5.14
N TYR A 137 6.39 -19.42 3.86
CA TYR A 137 5.86 -20.23 2.76
C TYR A 137 6.59 -21.56 2.57
N LEU A 138 7.83 -21.73 3.04
CA LEU A 138 8.46 -23.05 3.09
C LEU A 138 7.70 -24.01 4.02
N ILE A 139 7.17 -23.50 5.13
CA ILE A 139 6.41 -24.28 6.11
C ILE A 139 5.00 -24.56 5.59
N ILE A 140 4.31 -23.51 5.09
CA ILE A 140 2.88 -23.61 4.78
C ILE A 140 2.56 -24.07 3.35
N ALA A 141 3.47 -23.94 2.37
CA ALA A 141 3.10 -24.15 0.96
C ALA A 141 2.66 -25.60 0.68
N LYS A 142 3.33 -26.61 1.24
CA LYS A 142 2.95 -28.01 1.02
C LYS A 142 1.55 -28.33 1.55
N SER A 143 1.22 -27.83 2.74
CA SER A 143 -0.05 -28.12 3.42
C SER A 143 -1.20 -27.24 2.91
N LEU A 144 -0.97 -25.96 2.62
CA LEU A 144 -2.01 -24.97 2.32
C LEU A 144 -2.04 -24.48 0.87
N GLU A 145 -0.98 -24.63 0.08
CA GLU A 145 -0.93 -24.12 -1.31
C GLU A 145 -0.87 -25.25 -2.36
N SER A 146 -0.79 -26.51 -1.94
CA SER A 146 -0.84 -27.65 -2.86
C SER A 146 -2.20 -27.77 -3.56
N LYS A 147 -2.19 -28.17 -4.83
CA LYS A 147 -3.43 -28.35 -5.64
C LYS A 147 -4.44 -29.27 -4.95
N LYS A 148 -3.97 -30.33 -4.29
CA LYS A 148 -4.82 -31.26 -3.51
C LYS A 148 -5.51 -30.56 -2.34
N SER A 149 -4.77 -29.72 -1.61
CA SER A 149 -5.30 -28.96 -0.47
C SER A 149 -6.31 -27.91 -0.90
N ILE A 150 -6.03 -27.17 -1.98
CA ILE A 150 -6.95 -26.16 -2.53
C ILE A 150 -8.25 -26.81 -3.00
N ASN A 151 -8.16 -27.93 -3.71
CA ASN A 151 -9.33 -28.69 -4.16
C ASN A 151 -10.15 -29.26 -3.00
N LYS A 152 -9.49 -29.65 -1.89
CA LYS A 152 -10.18 -30.12 -0.69
C LYS A 152 -11.01 -29.01 -0.05
N VAL A 153 -10.46 -27.80 0.11
CA VAL A 153 -11.20 -26.65 0.68
C VAL A 153 -12.38 -26.24 -0.21
N ASN A 154 -12.21 -26.28 -1.53
CA ASN A 154 -13.31 -25.95 -2.45
C ASN A 154 -14.48 -26.97 -2.40
N ARG A 155 -14.23 -28.19 -1.90
CA ARG A 155 -15.24 -29.26 -1.77
C ARG A 155 -15.85 -29.36 -0.37
N THR A 156 -15.28 -28.70 0.65
CA THR A 156 -15.77 -28.79 2.03
C THR A 156 -16.61 -27.57 2.42
N ASN A 157 -17.41 -27.72 3.48
CA ASN A 157 -18.24 -26.64 4.05
C ASN A 157 -17.43 -25.54 4.78
N GLN A 158 -16.09 -25.58 4.72
CA GLN A 158 -15.18 -24.61 5.35
C GLN A 158 -15.13 -23.26 4.63
N LYS A 159 -15.82 -23.13 3.48
CA LYS A 159 -15.84 -21.91 2.67
C LYS A 159 -16.27 -20.67 3.45
N LYS A 160 -17.25 -20.79 4.36
CA LYS A 160 -17.73 -19.68 5.19
C LYS A 160 -16.65 -19.15 6.13
N PHE A 161 -15.93 -20.06 6.80
CA PHE A 161 -14.81 -19.69 7.68
C PHE A 161 -13.74 -18.90 6.93
N TRP A 162 -13.34 -19.37 5.75
CA TRP A 162 -12.31 -18.69 4.97
C TRP A 162 -12.77 -17.34 4.39
N ILE A 163 -14.07 -17.16 4.11
CA ILE A 163 -14.61 -15.84 3.75
C ILE A 163 -14.42 -14.87 4.92
N VAL A 164 -14.87 -15.24 6.12
CA VAL A 164 -14.75 -14.39 7.32
C VAL A 164 -13.28 -14.12 7.65
N ALA A 165 -12.43 -15.15 7.59
CA ALA A 165 -11.00 -15.02 7.86
C ALA A 165 -10.34 -14.08 6.84
N GLN A 166 -10.68 -14.18 5.55
CA GLN A 166 -10.13 -13.31 4.51
C GLN A 166 -10.54 -11.86 4.72
N TRP A 167 -11.80 -11.61 5.04
CA TRP A 167 -12.27 -10.25 5.32
C TRP A 167 -11.60 -9.69 6.57
N GLY A 168 -11.46 -10.49 7.63
CA GLY A 168 -10.71 -10.11 8.84
C GLY A 168 -9.24 -9.80 8.56
N SER A 169 -8.56 -10.62 7.76
CA SER A 169 -7.15 -10.36 7.38
C SER A 169 -7.02 -9.13 6.49
N THR A 170 -7.97 -8.88 5.58
CA THR A 170 -8.02 -7.63 4.79
C THR A 170 -8.25 -6.43 5.70
N ALA A 171 -9.16 -6.51 6.68
CA ALA A 171 -9.39 -5.42 7.63
C ALA A 171 -8.13 -5.07 8.39
N PHE A 172 -7.42 -6.09 8.87
CA PHE A 172 -6.14 -5.91 9.53
C PHE A 172 -5.12 -5.27 8.59
N LEU A 173 -4.83 -5.85 7.42
CA LEU A 173 -3.88 -5.29 6.46
C LEU A 173 -4.23 -3.85 6.07
N TRP A 174 -5.50 -3.57 5.77
CA TRP A 174 -5.96 -2.26 5.34
C TRP A 174 -5.77 -1.21 6.45
N SER A 175 -6.14 -1.54 7.70
CA SER A 175 -5.88 -0.66 8.84
C SER A 175 -4.38 -0.38 9.01
N GLN A 176 -3.52 -1.41 8.91
CA GLN A 176 -2.06 -1.23 9.04
C GLN A 176 -1.48 -0.35 7.95
N TRP A 177 -1.94 -0.50 6.71
CA TRP A 177 -1.51 0.37 5.62
C TRP A 177 -1.97 1.81 5.83
N LEU A 178 -3.24 2.04 6.18
CA LEU A 178 -3.79 3.37 6.43
C LEU A 178 -3.00 4.12 7.52
N ILE A 179 -2.66 3.43 8.60
CA ILE A 179 -1.82 3.98 9.68
C ILE A 179 -0.46 4.46 9.15
N GLN A 180 0.14 3.79 8.17
CA GLN A 180 1.38 4.25 7.53
C GLN A 180 1.16 5.41 6.57
N ASP A 181 0.19 5.25 5.67
CA ASP A 181 0.05 6.05 4.48
C ASP A 181 -0.84 7.29 4.68
N PHE A 182 -1.54 7.43 5.80
CA PHE A 182 -2.16 8.70 6.18
C PHE A 182 -1.14 9.84 6.24
N ALA A 183 0.11 9.57 6.61
CA ALA A 183 1.18 10.56 6.53
C ALA A 183 1.33 11.13 5.11
N ASN A 184 1.27 10.26 4.09
CA ASN A 184 1.43 10.63 2.68
C ASN A 184 0.22 11.42 2.17
N ILE A 185 -0.97 11.05 2.60
CA ILE A 185 -2.24 11.68 2.19
C ILE A 185 -2.40 13.06 2.85
N TYR A 186 -2.11 13.16 4.14
CA TYR A 186 -2.39 14.35 4.96
C TYR A 186 -1.19 15.31 5.07
N VAL A 187 -0.09 15.08 4.35
CA VAL A 187 1.12 15.93 4.45
C VAL A 187 0.84 17.42 4.17
N PHE A 188 -0.14 17.72 3.31
CA PHE A 188 -0.55 19.08 2.94
C PHE A 188 -1.49 19.74 3.94
N LEU A 189 -2.21 18.97 4.76
CA LEU A 189 -3.19 19.50 5.70
C LEU A 189 -2.55 19.83 7.06
N PRO A 190 -3.18 20.69 7.89
CA PRO A 190 -2.71 20.97 9.24
C PRO A 190 -2.53 19.68 10.06
N ARG A 191 -1.55 19.68 10.97
CA ARG A 191 -1.28 18.51 11.85
C ARG A 191 -2.45 18.21 12.78
N GLN A 192 -3.18 19.22 13.22
CA GLN A 192 -4.38 19.07 14.03
C GLN A 192 -5.58 19.45 13.18
N LEU A 193 -6.37 18.45 12.79
CA LEU A 193 -7.58 18.69 12.03
C LEU A 193 -8.73 19.06 12.97
N SER A 194 -9.52 20.06 12.58
CA SER A 194 -10.85 20.25 13.16
C SER A 194 -11.79 19.11 12.74
N LEU A 195 -12.91 18.96 13.46
CA LEU A 195 -13.94 17.96 13.09
C LEU A 195 -14.47 18.18 11.67
N PHE A 196 -14.60 19.43 11.22
CA PHE A 196 -15.05 19.74 9.86
C PHE A 196 -14.03 19.34 8.80
N GLU A 197 -12.74 19.58 9.03
CA GLU A 197 -11.67 19.15 8.13
C GLU A 197 -11.56 17.63 8.07
N LEU A 198 -11.72 16.94 9.21
CA LEU A 198 -11.76 15.48 9.29
C LEU A 198 -12.92 14.88 8.48
N LEU A 199 -14.12 15.43 8.64
CA LEU A 199 -15.31 14.95 7.92
C LEU A 199 -15.21 15.25 6.42
N GLY A 200 -14.70 16.43 6.06
CA GLY A 200 -14.45 16.82 4.67
C GLY A 200 -13.41 15.93 4.00
N SER A 201 -12.29 15.67 4.66
CA SER A 201 -11.25 14.77 4.16
C SER A 201 -11.77 13.34 4.04
N LEU A 202 -12.52 12.85 5.03
CA LEU A 202 -13.16 11.53 4.97
C LEU A 202 -14.08 11.41 3.76
N ALA A 203 -14.96 12.38 3.50
CA ALA A 203 -15.85 12.38 2.35
C ALA A 203 -15.09 12.28 1.01
N VAL A 204 -13.96 13.00 0.90
CA VAL A 204 -13.06 12.91 -0.27
C VAL A 204 -12.50 11.50 -0.42
N LEU A 205 -11.93 10.92 0.65
CA LEU A 205 -11.32 9.58 0.60
C LEU A 205 -12.36 8.52 0.24
N LEU A 206 -13.56 8.59 0.81
CA LEU A 206 -14.66 7.68 0.51
C LEU A 206 -15.11 7.76 -0.96
N THR A 207 -15.15 8.97 -1.52
CA THR A 207 -15.50 9.20 -2.93
C THR A 207 -14.44 8.63 -3.87
N ILE A 208 -13.16 8.85 -3.58
CA ILE A 208 -12.04 8.28 -4.34
C ILE A 208 -12.09 6.75 -4.28
N MET A 209 -12.31 6.17 -3.10
CA MET A 209 -12.46 4.72 -2.95
C MET A 209 -13.65 4.18 -3.73
N ALA A 210 -14.80 4.87 -3.74
CA ALA A 210 -15.98 4.44 -4.48
C ALA A 210 -15.65 4.34 -5.98
N TYR A 211 -14.95 5.33 -6.53
CA TYR A 211 -14.50 5.32 -7.91
C TYR A 211 -13.54 4.14 -8.21
N ILE A 212 -12.56 3.89 -7.34
CA ILE A 212 -11.58 2.80 -7.53
C ILE A 212 -12.24 1.42 -7.46
N PHE A 213 -13.14 1.21 -6.50
CA PHE A 213 -13.87 -0.06 -6.34
C PHE A 213 -14.81 -0.31 -7.51
N LYS A 214 -15.52 0.71 -7.99
CA LYS A 214 -16.37 0.63 -9.18
C LYS A 214 -15.58 0.18 -10.42
N ASN A 215 -14.34 0.65 -10.55
CA ASN A 215 -13.44 0.31 -11.66
C ASN A 215 -12.55 -0.93 -11.40
N ARG A 216 -12.71 -1.61 -10.26
CA ARG A 216 -11.97 -2.81 -9.86
C ARG A 216 -10.43 -2.69 -9.98
N GLY A 217 -9.87 -1.53 -9.68
CA GLY A 217 -8.40 -1.34 -9.61
C GLY A 217 -7.65 -1.21 -10.95
N GLY A 218 -8.32 -1.17 -12.11
CA GLY A 218 -7.68 -0.81 -13.40
C GLY A 218 -6.42 -1.63 -13.76
N LYS A 219 -5.42 -0.99 -14.38
CA LYS A 219 -4.19 -1.65 -14.89
C LYS A 219 -3.30 -2.24 -13.79
N ILE A 220 -3.21 -1.59 -12.62
CA ILE A 220 -2.33 -2.07 -11.54
C ILE A 220 -2.88 -3.38 -10.95
N GLN A 221 -4.21 -3.62 -10.99
CA GLN A 221 -4.84 -4.88 -10.56
C GLN A 221 -4.34 -6.10 -11.34
N GLU A 222 -3.92 -5.93 -12.60
CA GLU A 222 -3.34 -7.00 -13.39
C GLU A 222 -2.09 -7.60 -12.75
N ILE A 223 -1.31 -6.80 -12.01
CA ILE A 223 -0.11 -7.27 -11.32
C ILE A 223 -0.49 -8.32 -10.27
N VAL A 224 -1.55 -8.08 -9.50
CA VAL A 224 -2.03 -9.01 -8.46
C VAL A 224 -2.70 -10.24 -9.07
N ASN A 225 -3.44 -10.05 -10.17
CA ASN A 225 -4.10 -11.14 -10.88
C ASN A 225 -3.13 -12.14 -11.53
N GLN A 226 -1.90 -11.72 -11.83
CA GLN A 226 -0.85 -12.58 -12.39
C GLN A 226 -0.16 -13.48 -11.36
N LYS A 227 -0.43 -13.30 -10.05
CA LYS A 227 0.23 -14.05 -8.97
C LYS A 227 -0.46 -15.39 -8.71
N VAL A 228 0.31 -16.38 -8.25
CA VAL A 228 -0.19 -17.74 -8.04
C VAL A 228 -1.26 -17.72 -6.94
N ASN A 229 -2.40 -18.34 -7.20
CA ASN A 229 -3.49 -18.59 -6.24
C ASN A 229 -4.15 -17.35 -5.59
N THR A 230 -3.91 -16.12 -6.03
CA THR A 230 -4.54 -14.91 -5.44
C THR A 230 -6.06 -14.86 -5.57
N GLN A 231 -6.63 -15.62 -6.51
CA GLN A 231 -8.08 -15.82 -6.63
C GLN A 231 -8.67 -16.75 -5.56
N ASN A 232 -7.83 -17.56 -4.90
CA ASN A 232 -8.29 -18.45 -3.85
C ASN A 232 -8.38 -17.70 -2.52
N ILE A 233 -9.55 -17.77 -1.89
CA ILE A 233 -9.84 -17.00 -0.67
C ILE A 233 -8.93 -17.35 0.51
N ARG A 234 -8.51 -18.61 0.65
CA ARG A 234 -7.55 -19.03 1.68
C ARG A 234 -6.16 -18.46 1.40
N SER A 235 -5.70 -18.54 0.16
CA SER A 235 -4.40 -17.97 -0.21
C SER A 235 -4.39 -16.45 0.00
N ALA A 236 -5.46 -15.77 -0.43
CA ALA A 236 -5.65 -14.35 -0.16
C ALA A 236 -5.61 -14.03 1.35
N THR A 237 -6.26 -14.83 2.19
CA THR A 237 -6.21 -14.68 3.67
C THR A 237 -4.77 -14.69 4.19
N ILE A 238 -3.97 -15.66 3.74
CA ILE A 238 -2.59 -15.85 4.21
C ILE A 238 -1.68 -14.72 3.71
N ILE A 239 -1.87 -14.29 2.45
CA ILE A 239 -1.15 -13.16 1.88
C ILE A 239 -1.45 -11.89 2.69
N ASP A 240 -2.74 -11.60 2.91
CA ASP A 240 -3.19 -10.41 3.63
C ASP A 240 -2.64 -10.39 5.06
N LEU A 241 -2.73 -11.53 5.77
CA LEU A 241 -2.25 -11.64 7.15
C LEU A 241 -0.73 -11.50 7.24
N CYS A 242 0.03 -12.15 6.35
CA CYS A 242 1.49 -12.04 6.31
C CYS A 242 1.92 -10.59 6.07
N TYR A 243 1.27 -9.92 5.12
CA TYR A 243 1.56 -8.52 4.82
C TYR A 243 1.18 -7.59 5.97
N GLY A 244 -0.01 -7.77 6.54
CA GLY A 244 -0.47 -6.99 7.69
C GLY A 244 0.47 -7.13 8.89
N ILE A 245 0.94 -8.35 9.19
CA ILE A 245 1.88 -8.60 10.30
C ILE A 245 3.21 -7.88 10.06
N ILE A 246 3.76 -7.99 8.85
CA ILE A 246 5.03 -7.32 8.52
C ILE A 246 4.87 -5.80 8.63
N LEU A 247 3.79 -5.22 8.09
CA LEU A 247 3.51 -3.79 8.23
C LEU A 247 3.30 -3.36 9.69
N PHE A 248 2.61 -4.17 10.48
CA PHE A 248 2.40 -3.90 11.91
C PHE A 248 3.74 -3.86 12.66
N LEU A 249 4.59 -4.88 12.49
CA LEU A 249 5.89 -4.95 13.18
C LEU A 249 6.79 -3.77 12.78
N TYR A 250 6.92 -3.49 11.49
CA TYR A 250 7.75 -2.38 11.00
C TYR A 250 7.19 -1.00 11.33
N GLY A 251 5.87 -0.90 11.36
CA GLY A 251 5.15 0.30 11.71
C GLY A 251 5.37 0.72 13.14
N ASN A 252 5.40 -0.24 14.05
CA ASN A 252 5.55 0.01 15.48
C ASN A 252 7.02 0.06 15.92
N TYR A 253 7.97 -0.39 15.09
CA TYR A 253 9.39 -0.34 15.44
C TYR A 253 9.92 1.10 15.57
N ASN A 254 9.52 2.00 14.66
CA ASN A 254 9.76 3.43 14.80
C ASN A 254 8.81 4.24 13.90
N SER A 255 8.61 5.51 14.26
CA SER A 255 7.71 6.45 13.56
C SER A 255 8.20 6.94 12.19
N VAL A 256 9.38 6.53 11.72
CA VAL A 256 9.87 6.94 10.39
C VAL A 256 8.97 6.33 9.30
N PRO A 257 8.39 7.13 8.39
CA PRO A 257 7.57 6.62 7.31
C PRO A 257 8.35 5.59 6.46
N MET A 258 7.66 4.52 6.07
CA MET A 258 8.25 3.43 5.30
C MET A 258 7.51 3.27 3.98
N SER A 259 8.21 2.79 2.94
CA SER A 259 7.54 2.38 1.71
C SER A 259 6.85 1.04 1.86
N THR A 260 5.52 1.05 1.83
CA THR A 260 4.68 -0.15 1.83
C THR A 260 4.81 -0.95 0.53
N THR A 261 5.09 -0.28 -0.59
CA THR A 261 5.33 -0.88 -1.92
C THR A 261 6.50 -1.86 -1.96
N TRP A 262 7.63 -1.48 -1.35
CA TRP A 262 8.82 -2.34 -1.30
C TRP A 262 8.55 -3.59 -0.47
N THR A 263 7.89 -3.46 0.68
CA THR A 263 7.47 -4.61 1.49
C THR A 263 6.54 -5.54 0.71
N PHE A 264 5.54 -5.00 0.00
CA PHE A 264 4.61 -5.80 -0.78
C PHE A 264 5.33 -6.66 -1.83
N VAL A 265 6.22 -6.04 -2.61
CA VAL A 265 6.98 -6.72 -3.67
C VAL A 265 7.88 -7.78 -3.07
N GLY A 266 8.50 -7.52 -1.92
CA GLY A 266 9.33 -8.51 -1.23
C GLY A 266 8.54 -9.72 -0.74
N ILE A 267 7.34 -9.53 -0.17
CA ILE A 267 6.46 -10.63 0.23
C ILE A 267 6.10 -11.50 -0.97
N LEU A 268 5.68 -10.87 -2.07
CA LEU A 268 5.34 -11.58 -3.30
C LEU A 268 6.53 -12.37 -3.83
N ALA A 269 7.72 -11.78 -3.84
CA ALA A 269 8.94 -12.45 -4.28
C ALA A 269 9.25 -13.67 -3.39
N GLY A 270 9.32 -13.51 -2.07
CA GLY A 270 9.61 -14.61 -1.15
C GLY A 270 8.62 -15.77 -1.26
N ARG A 271 7.32 -15.45 -1.33
CA ARG A 271 6.24 -16.42 -1.52
C ARG A 271 6.37 -17.19 -2.84
N GLU A 272 6.52 -16.49 -3.95
CA GLU A 272 6.58 -17.12 -5.28
C GLU A 272 7.80 -18.04 -5.40
N ILE A 273 8.94 -17.67 -4.81
CA ILE A 273 10.12 -18.55 -4.75
C ILE A 273 9.79 -19.82 -3.96
N ALA A 274 9.24 -19.69 -2.74
CA ALA A 274 8.95 -20.84 -1.88
C ALA A 274 7.93 -21.81 -2.51
N ILE A 275 6.83 -21.29 -3.06
CA ILE A 275 5.79 -22.09 -3.71
C ILE A 275 6.35 -22.82 -4.93
N ASN A 276 7.08 -22.14 -5.81
CA ASN A 276 7.61 -22.78 -7.01
C ASN A 276 8.74 -23.76 -6.69
N TYR A 277 9.55 -23.49 -5.66
CA TYR A 277 10.58 -24.42 -5.18
C TYR A 277 9.99 -25.74 -4.66
N LEU A 278 8.90 -25.67 -3.88
CA LEU A 278 8.31 -26.85 -3.25
C LEU A 278 7.30 -27.58 -4.14
N LEU A 279 6.49 -26.87 -4.93
CA LEU A 279 5.32 -27.43 -5.61
C LEU A 279 5.44 -27.46 -7.12
N ASN A 280 6.18 -26.55 -7.73
CA ASN A 280 6.22 -26.37 -9.18
C ASN A 280 7.66 -26.19 -9.71
N LYS A 281 8.56 -27.12 -9.38
CA LYS A 281 10.00 -27.04 -9.76
C LYS A 281 10.25 -26.69 -11.23
N LYS A 282 9.41 -27.19 -12.16
CA LYS A 282 9.50 -26.89 -13.60
C LYS A 282 9.22 -25.43 -13.97
N LYS A 283 8.53 -24.66 -13.10
CA LYS A 283 8.17 -23.25 -13.31
C LYS A 283 9.10 -22.27 -12.59
N LEU A 284 10.12 -22.76 -11.87
CA LEU A 284 11.04 -21.94 -11.09
C LEU A 284 11.72 -20.84 -11.93
N LYS A 285 12.18 -21.19 -13.14
CA LYS A 285 12.81 -20.23 -14.07
C LYS A 285 11.86 -19.10 -14.48
N ASN A 286 10.58 -19.41 -14.71
CA ASN A 286 9.57 -18.41 -15.03
C ASN A 286 9.23 -17.54 -13.81
N SER A 287 9.21 -18.13 -12.62
CA SER A 287 9.03 -17.39 -11.36
C SER A 287 10.13 -16.36 -11.15
N TYR A 288 11.41 -16.74 -11.33
CA TYR A 288 12.53 -15.80 -11.22
C TYR A 288 12.44 -14.68 -12.24
N LYS A 289 12.05 -14.97 -13.49
CA LYS A 289 11.85 -13.93 -14.52
C LYS A 289 10.76 -12.94 -14.13
N LEU A 290 9.67 -13.41 -13.55
CA LEU A 290 8.55 -12.59 -13.10
C LEU A 290 8.95 -11.71 -11.89
N ILE A 291 9.64 -12.28 -10.91
CA ILE A 291 10.17 -11.54 -9.75
C ILE A 291 11.18 -10.49 -10.20
N ALA A 292 12.12 -10.84 -11.09
CA ALA A 292 13.09 -9.89 -11.63
C ALA A 292 12.41 -8.73 -12.37
N LYS A 293 11.33 -9.01 -13.12
CA LYS A 293 10.54 -7.98 -13.79
C LYS A 293 9.86 -7.04 -12.80
N ASP A 294 9.27 -7.57 -11.72
CA ASP A 294 8.63 -6.73 -10.70
C ASP A 294 9.65 -5.90 -9.94
N PHE A 295 10.78 -6.51 -9.56
CA PHE A 295 11.90 -5.80 -8.93
C PHE A 295 12.41 -4.69 -9.84
N ALA A 296 12.60 -4.95 -11.14
CA ALA A 296 13.00 -3.93 -12.11
C ALA A 296 11.99 -2.77 -12.19
N LYS A 297 10.68 -3.07 -12.22
CA LYS A 297 9.63 -2.04 -12.24
C LYS A 297 9.68 -1.13 -11.01
N VAL A 298 9.85 -1.70 -9.81
CA VAL A 298 9.91 -0.94 -8.56
C VAL A 298 11.19 -0.10 -8.49
N ASN A 299 12.32 -0.63 -8.97
CA ASN A 299 13.57 0.13 -9.07
C ASN A 299 13.46 1.29 -10.07
N ILE A 300 12.80 1.09 -11.22
CA ILE A 300 12.50 2.17 -12.16
C ILE A 300 11.61 3.22 -11.48
N GLY A 301 10.58 2.79 -10.74
CA GLY A 301 9.74 3.70 -9.96
C GLY A 301 10.52 4.52 -8.94
N LEU A 302 11.47 3.90 -8.23
CA LEU A 302 12.37 4.60 -7.31
C LEU A 302 13.29 5.58 -8.03
N ALA A 303 13.94 5.16 -9.13
CA ALA A 303 14.82 6.01 -9.92
C ALA A 303 14.08 7.26 -10.46
N LEU A 304 12.88 7.07 -10.99
CA LEU A 304 12.00 8.16 -11.42
C LEU A 304 11.63 9.09 -10.25
N SER A 305 11.35 8.52 -9.08
CA SER A 305 11.03 9.32 -7.89
C SER A 305 12.22 10.16 -7.44
N ILE A 306 13.43 9.57 -7.40
CA ILE A 306 14.67 10.27 -7.05
C ILE A 306 14.92 11.42 -8.04
N PHE A 307 14.78 11.13 -9.34
CA PHE A 307 14.93 12.13 -10.39
C PHE A 307 13.96 13.31 -10.22
N ILE A 308 12.67 13.03 -9.96
CA ILE A 308 11.65 14.06 -9.75
C ILE A 308 11.96 14.88 -8.49
N VAL A 309 12.34 14.23 -7.38
CA VAL A 309 12.71 14.93 -6.15
C VAL A 309 13.91 15.85 -6.40
N TYR A 310 14.92 15.39 -7.14
CA TYR A 310 16.07 16.21 -7.51
C TYR A 310 15.69 17.41 -8.40
N LEU A 311 14.81 17.20 -9.39
CA LEU A 311 14.27 18.30 -10.21
C LEU A 311 13.53 19.34 -9.36
N ILE A 312 12.72 18.90 -8.38
CA ILE A 312 12.03 19.82 -7.46
C ILE A 312 13.04 20.61 -6.62
N GLN A 313 14.12 19.97 -6.16
CA GLN A 313 15.18 20.67 -5.42
C GLN A 313 15.89 21.71 -6.29
N LEU A 314 16.13 21.44 -7.57
CA LEU A 314 16.67 22.43 -8.49
C LEU A 314 15.71 23.61 -8.67
N ILE A 315 14.42 23.35 -8.92
CA ILE A 315 13.39 24.40 -9.07
C ILE A 315 13.25 25.25 -7.81
N LYS A 316 13.41 24.65 -6.62
CA LYS A 316 13.35 25.38 -5.34
C LYS A 316 14.45 26.44 -5.21
N ASN A 317 15.59 26.23 -5.87
CA ASN A 317 16.78 27.11 -5.78
C ASN A 317 16.80 28.21 -6.85
N PHE A 318 15.85 28.20 -7.80
CA PHE A 318 15.59 29.27 -8.76
C PHE A 318 14.42 30.14 -8.29
#